data_AF-A0A7X7MRM6-F1
#
_entry.id   AF-A0A7X7MRM6-F1
#
_cell.length_a   1.000
_cell.length_b   1.000
_cell.length_c   1.000
_cell.angle_alpha   90.00
_cell.angle_beta   90.00
_cell.angle_gamma   90.00
#
_symmetry.space_group_name_H-M   'P 1'
#
loop_
_entity.id
_entity.type
_entity.pdbx_description
1 polymer ?
#
loop_
_entity_poly.entity_id
_entity_poly.type
_entity_poly.pdbx_seq_one_letter_code
_entity_poly.pdbx_strand_id
1 'polypeptide(L)'
;MCVSSAAQPAKSRLLPTSTSINCTTVLLGHTRWRTRGDERINRNNHPIRAGDVIGTHNGTIYNADYLFRRFKLPRFAQVDSELLFRLAARAARSGQMDVEWFKERLRRCRGQITAVLASRLDPETILVLKGNKPLELRINRRHRAVLYASDPAFLDAVLAEERSWRELSVPAMSLIVFRHEVLMEFSRESLEFIAQAKRGKAP
;
A
#
# COMPACT_ATOMS: atom_id res chain seq x y z
N MET A 1 -3.98 3.04 -12.11
CA MET A 1 -4.32 4.46 -11.95
C MET A 1 -5.28 4.56 -10.79
N CYS A 2 -4.87 5.16 -9.67
CA CYS A 2 -5.69 5.18 -8.45
C CYS A 2 -5.73 6.56 -7.82
N VAL A 3 -6.95 7.02 -7.55
CA VAL A 3 -7.29 8.31 -6.98
C VAL A 3 -7.78 8.10 -5.56
N SER A 4 -7.04 8.60 -4.56
CA SER A 4 -7.66 8.90 -3.26
C SER A 4 -8.34 10.26 -3.41
N SER A 5 -9.64 10.33 -3.10
CA SER A 5 -10.44 11.54 -3.16
C SER A 5 -11.20 11.64 -1.85
N ALA A 6 -10.90 12.66 -1.06
CA ALA A 6 -11.74 13.06 0.06
C ALA A 6 -12.81 14.02 -0.49
N ALA A 7 -14.08 13.61 -0.51
CA ALA A 7 -15.18 14.49 -0.89
C ALA A 7 -15.41 15.59 0.17
N GLN A 8 -15.68 16.82 -0.27
CA GLN A 8 -16.04 17.95 0.60
C GLN A 8 -17.53 17.90 1.00
N PRO A 9 -17.92 18.29 2.24
CA PRO A 9 -19.29 18.66 2.51
C PRO A 9 -19.51 20.15 2.14
N ALA A 10 -20.50 20.39 1.29
CA ALA A 10 -21.07 21.73 1.12
C ALA A 10 -21.80 22.13 2.41
N LYS A 11 -21.49 23.32 2.94
CA LYS A 11 -22.21 23.90 4.07
C LYS A 11 -23.63 24.26 3.64
N SER A 12 -24.61 23.46 4.01
CA SER A 12 -25.97 23.95 4.22
C SER A 12 -26.64 23.15 5.33
N ARG A 13 -27.19 23.88 6.29
CA ARG A 13 -27.87 23.39 7.48
C ARG A 13 -29.27 22.95 7.05
N LEU A 14 -29.59 21.65 7.08
CA LEU A 14 -30.94 21.07 7.20
C LEU A 14 -30.83 19.55 7.47
N LEU A 15 -31.85 19.03 8.18
CA LEU A 15 -32.09 17.76 8.90
C LEU A 15 -31.61 16.41 8.26
N PRO A 16 -31.55 15.30 9.03
CA PRO A 16 -30.81 14.10 8.66
C PRO A 16 -31.59 13.24 7.66
N THR A 17 -31.29 13.42 6.37
CA THR A 17 -31.55 12.39 5.37
C THR A 17 -30.42 11.37 5.42
N SER A 18 -30.78 10.09 5.53
CA SER A 18 -29.90 8.92 5.39
C SER A 18 -29.06 9.06 4.12
N THR A 19 -27.89 9.69 4.26
CA THR A 19 -26.94 9.90 3.19
C THR A 19 -25.80 8.97 3.54
N SER A 20 -25.67 7.85 2.84
CA SER A 20 -24.47 7.03 2.92
C SER A 20 -23.28 7.91 2.57
N ILE A 21 -22.60 8.44 3.58
CA ILE A 21 -21.37 9.20 3.40
C ILE A 21 -20.37 8.22 2.81
N ASN A 22 -20.00 8.41 1.54
CA ASN A 22 -18.94 7.64 0.90
C ASN A 22 -17.59 8.04 1.52
N CYS A 23 -17.26 7.45 2.67
CA CYS A 23 -16.00 7.63 3.41
C CYS A 23 -14.86 6.82 2.78
N THR A 24 -14.66 6.91 1.47
CA THR A 24 -13.57 6.15 0.80
C THR A 24 -12.23 6.78 1.15
N THR A 25 -11.44 6.11 1.99
CA THR A 25 -10.11 6.60 2.41
C THR A 25 -8.98 6.20 1.46
N VAL A 26 -9.17 5.10 0.70
CA VAL A 26 -8.16 4.58 -0.21
C VAL A 26 -8.78 3.87 -1.41
N LEU A 27 -8.20 4.09 -2.59
CA LEU A 27 -8.46 3.32 -3.79
C LEU A 27 -7.14 2.66 -4.22
N LEU A 28 -7.17 1.34 -4.40
CA LEU A 28 -6.00 0.54 -4.75
C LEU A 28 -6.24 -0.19 -6.06
N GLY A 29 -5.24 -0.18 -6.93
CA GLY A 29 -5.32 -0.78 -8.26
C GLY A 29 -3.94 -1.25 -8.68
N HIS A 30 -3.93 -2.34 -9.43
CA HIS A 30 -2.70 -3.05 -9.74
C HIS A 30 -2.87 -3.87 -11.03
N THR A 31 -1.94 -3.72 -11.96
CA THR A 31 -1.79 -4.65 -13.08
C THR A 31 -0.68 -5.64 -12.72
N ARG A 32 -1.02 -6.92 -12.63
CA ARG A 32 -0.08 -7.93 -12.11
C ARG A 32 0.80 -8.50 -13.22
N TRP A 33 2.12 -8.30 -13.08
CA TRP A 33 3.11 -9.07 -13.83
C TRP A 33 3.50 -10.32 -13.04
N ARG A 34 3.28 -11.51 -13.61
CA ARG A 34 3.42 -12.80 -12.90
C ARG A 34 4.87 -13.11 -12.51
N THR A 35 5.07 -13.47 -11.23
CA THR A 35 6.33 -14.04 -10.69
C THR A 35 6.10 -15.35 -9.93
N ARG A 36 5.01 -15.45 -9.15
CA ARG A 36 4.59 -16.61 -8.35
C ARG A 36 3.07 -16.80 -8.43
N GLY A 37 2.58 -18.04 -8.46
CA GLY A 37 1.14 -18.36 -8.49
C GLY A 37 0.48 -18.27 -9.88
N ASP A 38 -0.67 -18.94 -10.04
CA ASP A 38 -1.47 -18.90 -11.28
C ASP A 38 -2.33 -17.63 -11.33
N GLU A 39 -2.31 -16.90 -12.43
CA GLU A 39 -3.11 -15.68 -12.66
C GLU A 39 -4.60 -15.93 -12.89
N ARG A 40 -4.97 -17.15 -13.30
CA ARG A 40 -6.37 -17.56 -13.43
C ARG A 40 -7.04 -17.75 -12.07
N ILE A 41 -6.24 -17.92 -11.02
CA ILE A 41 -6.75 -17.99 -9.64
C ILE A 41 -6.83 -16.56 -9.10
N ASN A 42 -8.05 -16.03 -9.00
CA ASN A 42 -8.28 -14.64 -8.60
C ASN A 42 -7.66 -14.27 -7.24
N ARG A 43 -7.54 -15.25 -6.32
CA ARG A 43 -6.90 -15.06 -5.01
C ARG A 43 -5.41 -14.68 -5.09
N ASN A 44 -4.76 -14.89 -6.24
CA ASN A 44 -3.38 -14.49 -6.50
C ASN A 44 -3.26 -13.09 -7.13
N ASN A 45 -4.38 -12.46 -7.52
CA ASN A 45 -4.38 -11.18 -8.19
C ASN A 45 -4.52 -10.06 -7.16
N HIS A 46 -3.74 -8.99 -7.34
CA HIS A 46 -3.80 -7.82 -6.49
C HIS A 46 -5.03 -6.95 -6.85
N PRO A 47 -5.60 -6.21 -5.89
CA PRO A 47 -5.19 -6.13 -4.49
C PRO A 47 -5.46 -7.42 -3.71
N ILE A 48 -4.50 -7.84 -2.89
CA ILE A 48 -4.64 -9.03 -2.05
C ILE A 48 -5.28 -8.61 -0.74
N ARG A 49 -6.36 -9.32 -0.35
CA ARG A 49 -6.99 -9.17 0.96
C ARG A 49 -6.57 -10.30 1.88
N ALA A 50 -5.81 -9.99 2.92
CA ALA A 50 -5.36 -10.95 3.92
C ALA A 50 -5.89 -10.57 5.31
N GLY A 51 -6.95 -11.24 5.76
CA GLY A 51 -7.68 -10.81 6.96
C GLY A 51 -8.35 -9.45 6.74
N ASP A 52 -8.09 -8.51 7.64
CA ASP A 52 -8.60 -7.14 7.55
C ASP A 52 -7.71 -6.18 6.77
N VAL A 53 -6.57 -6.65 6.24
CA VAL A 53 -5.70 -5.82 5.40
C VAL A 53 -5.97 -6.07 3.93
N ILE A 54 -6.01 -4.99 3.16
CA ILE A 54 -5.98 -4.98 1.70
C ILE A 54 -4.71 -4.27 1.23
N GLY A 55 -4.06 -4.77 0.19
CA GLY A 55 -2.87 -4.12 -0.32
C GLY A 55 -2.40 -4.56 -1.70
N THR A 56 -1.47 -3.78 -2.23
CA THR A 56 -0.77 -4.01 -3.50
C THR A 56 0.73 -4.09 -3.25
N HIS A 57 1.44 -4.90 -4.02
CA HIS A 57 2.88 -5.10 -3.87
C HIS A 57 3.55 -5.29 -5.23
N ASN A 58 4.66 -4.58 -5.41
CA ASN A 58 5.59 -4.75 -6.51
C ASN A 58 6.93 -5.28 -5.97
N GLY A 59 7.43 -6.33 -6.60
CA GLY A 59 8.67 -7.00 -6.24
C GLY A 59 8.47 -8.48 -5.96
N THR A 60 9.40 -9.07 -5.22
CA THR A 60 9.35 -10.47 -4.84
C THR A 60 10.04 -10.66 -3.49
N ILE A 61 9.38 -11.34 -2.55
CA ILE A 61 9.91 -11.73 -1.25
C ILE A 61 10.40 -13.17 -1.35
N TYR A 62 11.70 -13.36 -1.58
CA TYR A 62 12.29 -14.65 -1.91
C TYR A 62 12.21 -15.69 -0.79
N ASN A 63 12.20 -15.24 0.46
CA ASN A 63 12.11 -16.10 1.63
C ASN A 63 10.68 -16.19 2.20
N ALA A 64 9.65 -15.86 1.42
CA ALA A 64 8.27 -15.81 1.92
C ALA A 64 7.81 -17.13 2.53
N ASP A 65 8.04 -18.26 1.86
CA ASP A 65 7.62 -19.60 2.36
C ASP A 65 8.23 -19.93 3.72
N TYR A 66 9.50 -19.54 3.92
CA TYR A 66 10.18 -19.68 5.20
C TYR A 66 9.54 -18.79 6.28
N LEU A 67 9.23 -17.54 5.94
CA LEU A 67 8.65 -16.58 6.88
C LEU A 67 7.19 -16.93 7.26
N PHE A 68 6.40 -17.47 6.33
CA PHE A 68 5.07 -18.01 6.63
C PHE A 68 5.15 -19.07 7.73
N ARG A 69 6.08 -20.04 7.59
CA ARG A 69 6.29 -21.09 8.60
C ARG A 69 6.83 -20.52 9.91
N ARG A 70 7.87 -19.68 9.85
CA ARG A 70 8.53 -19.09 11.03
C ARG A 70 7.55 -18.29 11.88
N PHE A 71 6.68 -17.50 11.25
CA PHE A 71 5.71 -16.66 11.95
C PHE A 71 4.35 -17.34 12.18
N LYS A 72 4.23 -18.63 11.81
CA LYS A 72 2.99 -19.41 11.92
C LYS A 72 1.79 -18.67 11.31
N LEU A 73 1.99 -18.10 10.14
CA LEU A 73 0.97 -17.32 9.44
C LEU A 73 0.13 -18.24 8.54
N PRO A 74 -1.20 -18.15 8.58
CA PRO A 74 -2.04 -18.86 7.64
C PRO A 74 -1.81 -18.31 6.23
N ARG A 75 -1.86 -19.20 5.25
CA ARG A 75 -1.70 -18.89 3.84
C ARG A 75 -2.92 -19.32 3.05
N PHE A 76 -3.36 -18.50 2.11
CA PHE A 76 -4.49 -18.83 1.23
C PHE A 76 -4.21 -18.65 -0.25
N ALA A 77 -3.23 -17.82 -0.60
CA ALA A 77 -2.80 -17.53 -1.95
C ALA A 77 -1.40 -18.11 -2.18
N GLN A 78 -1.07 -18.34 -3.44
CA GLN A 78 0.23 -18.87 -3.85
C GLN A 78 1.30 -17.78 -3.98
N VAL A 79 0.91 -16.51 -3.89
CA VAL A 79 1.80 -15.36 -3.98
C VAL A 79 2.59 -15.18 -2.68
N ASP A 80 3.74 -14.56 -2.82
CA ASP A 80 4.63 -14.12 -1.75
C ASP A 80 4.13 -12.84 -1.07
N SER A 81 3.44 -11.97 -1.81
CA SER A 81 2.87 -10.72 -1.28
C SER A 81 1.85 -10.93 -0.17
N GLU A 82 1.17 -12.08 -0.10
CA GLU A 82 0.26 -12.40 1.03
C GLU A 82 1.00 -12.30 2.37
N LEU A 83 2.29 -12.64 2.44
CA LEU A 83 3.08 -12.56 3.67
C LEU A 83 3.02 -11.15 4.26
N LEU A 84 3.24 -10.14 3.41
CA LEU A 84 3.27 -8.73 3.80
C LEU A 84 1.94 -8.33 4.45
N PHE A 85 0.83 -8.70 3.80
CA PHE A 85 -0.50 -8.33 4.27
C PHE A 85 -0.94 -9.12 5.50
N ARG A 86 -0.48 -10.37 5.67
CA ARG A 86 -0.67 -11.14 6.91
C ARG A 86 0.08 -10.55 8.09
N LEU A 87 1.30 -10.06 7.86
CA LEU A 87 2.08 -9.36 8.88
C LEU A 87 1.38 -8.06 9.29
N ALA A 88 0.96 -7.24 8.32
CA ALA A 88 0.19 -6.02 8.60
C ALA A 88 -1.14 -6.31 9.31
N ALA A 89 -1.87 -7.36 8.90
CA ALA A 89 -3.11 -7.76 9.56
C ALA A 89 -2.90 -8.21 11.00
N ARG A 90 -1.71 -8.74 11.34
CA ARG A 90 -1.36 -9.04 12.73
C ARG A 90 -0.99 -7.79 13.51
N ALA A 91 -0.28 -6.85 12.89
CA ALA A 91 0.10 -5.56 13.48
C ALA A 91 -1.11 -4.67 13.80
N ALA A 92 -2.19 -4.77 13.02
CA ALA A 92 -3.41 -3.96 13.21
C ALA A 92 -4.47 -4.59 14.15
N ARG A 93 -4.20 -5.74 14.77
CA ARG A 93 -5.22 -6.52 15.53
C ARG A 93 -5.82 -5.78 16.71
N SER A 94 -5.10 -4.83 17.29
CA SER A 94 -5.57 -4.00 18.41
C SER A 94 -6.48 -2.84 17.97
N GLY A 95 -6.81 -2.74 16.68
CA GLY A 95 -7.57 -1.61 16.12
C GLY A 95 -6.70 -0.43 15.66
N GLN A 96 -5.38 -0.52 15.85
CA GLN A 96 -4.44 0.47 15.35
C GLN A 96 -3.21 -0.24 14.78
N MET A 97 -2.64 0.29 13.70
CA MET A 97 -1.41 -0.26 13.12
C MET A 97 -0.21 -0.09 14.06
N ASP A 98 0.35 -1.19 14.54
CA ASP A 98 1.66 -1.23 15.20
C ASP A 98 2.80 -1.22 14.15
N VAL A 99 3.20 0.00 13.76
CA VAL A 99 4.21 0.24 12.72
C VAL A 99 5.58 -0.33 13.08
N GLU A 100 6.00 -0.21 14.34
CA GLU A 100 7.31 -0.71 14.79
C GLU A 100 7.35 -2.24 14.81
N TRP A 101 6.29 -2.89 15.29
CA TRP A 101 6.19 -4.35 15.21
C TRP A 101 6.24 -4.82 13.76
N PHE A 102 5.53 -4.12 12.87
CA PHE A 102 5.50 -4.45 11.45
C PHE A 102 6.89 -4.31 10.81
N LYS A 103 7.58 -3.18 11.04
CA LYS A 103 8.96 -2.92 10.58
C LYS A 103 9.93 -4.02 11.03
N GLU A 104 9.87 -4.44 12.29
CA GLU A 104 10.75 -5.51 12.80
C GLU A 104 10.57 -6.83 12.04
N ARG A 105 9.36 -7.13 11.55
CA ARG A 105 9.14 -8.33 10.73
C ARG A 105 9.57 -8.11 9.28
N LEU A 106 9.42 -6.90 8.75
CA LEU A 106 9.93 -6.55 7.41
C LEU A 106 11.45 -6.69 7.30
N ARG A 107 12.20 -6.38 8.36
CA ARG A 107 13.67 -6.58 8.42
C ARG A 107 14.11 -8.02 8.09
N ARG A 108 13.25 -9.01 8.35
CA ARG A 108 13.51 -10.42 8.07
C ARG A 108 13.28 -10.81 6.60
N CYS A 109 12.63 -9.95 5.82
CA CYS A 109 12.35 -10.19 4.41
C CYS A 109 13.62 -10.06 3.56
N ARG A 110 13.71 -10.90 2.52
CA ARG A 110 14.78 -10.88 1.53
C ARG A 110 14.16 -10.69 0.15
N GLY A 111 14.57 -9.65 -0.57
CA GLY A 111 14.14 -9.45 -1.95
C GLY A 111 13.80 -8.02 -2.31
N GLN A 112 12.61 -7.85 -2.86
CA GLN A 112 12.15 -6.59 -3.42
C GLN A 112 10.75 -6.26 -2.91
N ILE A 113 10.59 -5.10 -2.29
CA ILE A 113 9.35 -4.69 -1.63
C ILE A 113 9.07 -3.23 -1.94
N THR A 114 7.98 -3.00 -2.65
CA THR A 114 7.27 -1.72 -2.68
C THR A 114 5.79 -2.05 -2.55
N ALA A 115 5.07 -1.38 -1.67
CA ALA A 115 3.68 -1.76 -1.39
C ALA A 115 2.85 -0.58 -0.88
N VAL A 116 1.53 -0.67 -1.10
CA VAL A 116 0.54 0.22 -0.49
C VAL A 116 -0.53 -0.65 0.15
N LEU A 117 -0.84 -0.40 1.42
CA LEU A 117 -1.80 -1.21 2.17
C LEU A 117 -2.60 -0.38 3.16
N ALA A 118 -3.79 -0.87 3.49
CA ALA A 118 -4.68 -0.31 4.49
C ALA A 118 -5.36 -1.43 5.27
N SER A 119 -5.73 -1.15 6.52
CA SER A 119 -6.46 -2.08 7.39
C SER A 119 -7.89 -1.60 7.57
N ARG A 120 -8.86 -2.51 7.52
CA ARG A 120 -10.25 -2.19 7.89
C ARG A 120 -10.43 -1.95 9.39
N LEU A 121 -9.49 -2.42 10.20
CA LEU A 121 -9.48 -2.18 11.65
C LEU A 121 -8.92 -0.80 12.00
N ASP A 122 -8.18 -0.18 11.07
CA ASP A 122 -7.59 1.16 11.19
C ASP A 122 -7.74 1.88 9.83
N PRO A 123 -8.98 2.22 9.43
CA PRO A 123 -9.31 2.66 8.07
C PRO A 123 -8.78 4.06 7.74
N GLU A 124 -8.41 4.84 8.76
CA GLU A 124 -7.83 6.17 8.61
C GLU A 124 -6.34 6.12 8.29
N THR A 125 -5.69 4.96 8.47
CA THR A 125 -4.24 4.80 8.29
C THR A 125 -3.90 4.04 7.01
N ILE A 126 -3.12 4.69 6.13
CA ILE A 126 -2.59 4.10 4.90
C ILE A 126 -1.07 4.02 5.01
N LEU A 127 -0.52 2.84 4.78
CA LEU A 127 0.92 2.63 4.76
C LEU A 127 1.42 2.52 3.33
N VAL A 128 2.44 3.30 3.02
CA VAL A 128 3.18 3.25 1.76
C VAL A 128 4.61 2.83 2.04
N LEU A 129 5.00 1.66 1.54
CA LEU A 129 6.34 1.13 1.60
C LEU A 129 7.02 1.46 0.27
N LYS A 130 7.81 2.53 0.22
CA LYS A 130 8.67 2.84 -0.92
C LYS A 130 10.02 2.16 -0.71
N GLY A 131 10.17 0.91 -1.16
CA GLY A 131 11.44 0.20 -1.06
C GLY A 131 12.25 0.29 -2.35
N ASN A 132 12.69 -0.85 -2.87
CA ASN A 132 13.64 -0.95 -3.99
C ASN A 132 12.97 -1.26 -5.34
N LYS A 133 11.67 -1.00 -5.47
CA LYS A 133 10.95 -0.96 -6.75
C LYS A 133 10.35 0.42 -6.99
N PRO A 134 10.22 0.86 -8.25
CA PRO A 134 9.64 2.15 -8.60
C PRO A 134 8.28 2.39 -7.95
N LEU A 135 8.11 3.60 -7.39
CA LEU A 135 6.86 4.11 -6.85
C LEU A 135 6.96 5.63 -6.75
N GLU A 136 6.18 6.32 -7.56
CA GLU A 136 6.10 7.77 -7.56
C GLU A 136 4.81 8.24 -6.91
N LEU A 137 4.90 9.37 -6.22
CA LEU A 137 3.83 9.96 -5.43
C LEU A 137 3.56 11.39 -5.91
N ARG A 138 2.29 11.77 -5.97
CA ARG A 138 1.83 13.15 -6.22
C ARG A 138 0.88 13.53 -5.10
N ILE A 139 1.00 14.74 -4.57
CA ILE A 139 0.17 15.26 -3.48
C ILE A 139 -0.52 16.54 -3.91
N ASN A 140 -1.77 16.71 -3.45
CA ASN A 140 -2.55 17.91 -3.68
C ASN A 140 -3.23 18.36 -2.39
N ARG A 141 -2.88 19.58 -1.95
CA ARG A 141 -3.43 20.17 -0.72
C ARG A 141 -4.92 20.51 -0.85
N ARG A 142 -5.33 21.02 -2.01
CA ARG A 142 -6.71 21.45 -2.26
C ARG A 142 -7.66 20.26 -2.30
N HIS A 143 -7.24 19.18 -2.97
CA HIS A 143 -8.02 17.94 -3.04
C HIS A 143 -7.84 17.03 -1.83
N ARG A 144 -6.91 17.36 -0.92
CA ARG A 144 -6.52 16.51 0.22
C ARG A 144 -6.29 15.07 -0.23
N ALA A 145 -5.45 14.92 -1.25
CA ALA A 145 -5.27 13.65 -1.94
C ALA A 145 -3.80 13.33 -2.21
N VAL A 146 -3.47 12.04 -2.18
CA VAL A 146 -2.20 11.49 -2.66
C VAL A 146 -2.50 10.47 -3.75
N LEU A 147 -1.80 10.59 -4.87
CA LEU A 147 -1.79 9.62 -5.97
C LEU A 147 -0.47 8.89 -5.98
N TYR A 148 -0.50 7.64 -6.42
CA TYR A 148 0.71 6.85 -6.60
C TYR A 148 0.64 6.03 -7.88
N ALA A 149 1.81 5.79 -8.46
CA ALA A 149 1.99 4.84 -9.56
C ALA A 149 3.41 4.27 -9.53
N SER A 150 3.59 3.06 -10.04
CA SER A 150 4.94 2.50 -10.23
C SER A 150 5.68 3.12 -11.43
N ASP A 151 4.95 3.80 -12.32
CA ASP A 151 5.49 4.49 -13.48
C ASP A 151 4.92 5.92 -13.49
N PRO A 152 5.78 6.96 -13.45
CA PRO A 152 5.33 8.35 -13.42
C PRO A 152 4.52 8.74 -14.66
N ALA A 153 4.70 8.09 -15.81
CA ALA A 153 3.98 8.42 -17.04
C ALA A 153 2.45 8.34 -16.85
N PHE A 154 1.96 7.42 -16.01
CA PHE A 154 0.54 7.34 -15.70
C PHE A 154 0.03 8.52 -14.87
N LEU A 155 0.87 9.04 -13.96
CA LEU A 155 0.52 10.22 -13.17
C LEU A 155 0.56 11.46 -14.06
N ASP A 156 1.60 11.60 -14.86
CA ASP A 156 1.78 12.76 -15.73
C ASP A 156 0.66 12.84 -16.78
N ALA A 157 0.24 11.69 -17.34
CA ALA A 157 -0.89 11.65 -18.28
C ALA A 157 -2.22 12.10 -17.65
N VAL A 158 -2.52 11.69 -16.41
CA VAL A 158 -3.78 12.03 -15.72
C VAL A 158 -3.78 13.46 -15.22
N LEU A 159 -2.61 13.98 -14.87
CA LEU A 159 -2.45 15.27 -14.23
C LEU A 159 -2.01 16.37 -15.20
N ALA A 160 -1.91 16.07 -16.50
CA ALA A 160 -1.39 16.97 -17.52
C ALA A 160 -2.05 18.37 -17.51
N GLU A 161 -3.36 18.41 -17.26
CA GLU A 161 -4.14 19.65 -17.23
C GLU A 161 -4.23 20.30 -15.85
N GLU A 162 -3.76 19.62 -14.79
CA GLU A 162 -3.91 20.08 -13.42
C GLU A 162 -2.56 20.34 -12.71
N ARG A 163 -2.10 21.59 -12.80
CA ARG A 163 -0.80 22.03 -12.24
C ARG A 163 -0.74 22.11 -10.71
N SER A 164 -1.85 21.90 -10.00
CA SER A 164 -1.94 22.01 -8.54
C SER A 164 -1.32 20.81 -7.82
N TRP A 165 -1.14 19.69 -8.53
CA TRP A 165 -0.43 18.52 -8.03
C TRP A 165 1.07 18.77 -7.96
N ARG A 166 1.69 18.31 -6.87
CA ARG A 166 3.14 18.38 -6.66
C ARG A 166 3.70 16.99 -6.50
N GLU A 167 4.92 16.79 -6.97
CA GLU A 167 5.67 15.59 -6.62
C GLU A 167 5.88 15.55 -5.10
N LEU A 168 5.58 14.40 -4.51
CA LEU A 168 5.94 14.12 -3.14
C LEU A 168 7.25 13.32 -3.15
N SER A 169 8.37 14.04 -3.04
CA SER A 169 9.70 13.41 -3.08
C SER A 169 9.93 12.60 -1.81
N VAL A 170 10.03 11.28 -1.98
CA VAL A 170 10.32 10.34 -0.90
C VAL A 170 11.50 9.47 -1.32
N PRO A 171 12.57 9.38 -0.51
CA PRO A 171 13.67 8.48 -0.78
C PRO A 171 13.24 7.02 -0.82
N ALA A 172 13.95 6.21 -1.60
CA ALA A 172 13.84 4.76 -1.49
C ALA A 172 14.14 4.29 -0.06
N MET A 173 13.60 3.12 0.29
CA MET A 173 13.69 2.56 1.64
C MET A 173 13.02 3.45 2.70
N SER A 174 11.86 4.02 2.37
CA SER A 174 11.00 4.76 3.30
C SER A 174 9.68 4.04 3.54
N LEU A 175 9.23 4.03 4.79
CA LEU A 175 7.85 3.71 5.17
C LEU A 175 7.15 5.04 5.47
N ILE A 176 6.06 5.32 4.75
CA ILE A 176 5.25 6.51 4.95
C ILE A 176 3.93 6.09 5.60
N VAL A 177 3.52 6.83 6.63
CA VAL A 177 2.22 6.65 7.27
C VAL A 177 1.38 7.88 6.96
N PHE A 178 0.37 7.69 6.13
CA PHE A 178 -0.66 8.68 5.87
C PHE A 178 -1.83 8.46 6.82
N ARG A 179 -2.33 9.56 7.41
CA ARG A 179 -3.62 9.58 8.09
C ARG A 179 -4.59 10.41 7.27
N HIS A 180 -5.77 9.88 7.00
CA HIS A 180 -6.75 10.54 6.13
C HIS A 180 -7.17 11.93 6.66
N GLU A 181 -7.36 12.08 7.98
CA GLU A 181 -7.71 13.37 8.58
C GLU A 181 -6.63 14.46 8.40
N VAL A 182 -5.35 14.07 8.49
CA VAL A 182 -4.20 14.99 8.47
C VAL A 182 -3.19 14.59 7.39
N LEU A 183 -3.68 14.36 6.17
CA LEU A 183 -2.89 13.78 5.07
C LEU A 183 -1.58 14.51 4.75
N MET A 184 -1.51 15.82 5.02
CA MET A 184 -0.33 16.65 4.77
C MET A 184 0.74 16.55 5.87
N GLU A 185 0.40 15.97 7.01
CA GLU A 185 1.26 15.77 8.19
C GLU A 185 1.67 14.30 8.32
N PHE A 186 1.93 13.65 7.19
CA PHE A 186 2.33 12.25 7.16
C PHE A 186 3.67 12.04 7.88
N SER A 187 3.83 10.90 8.54
CA SER A 187 5.13 10.51 9.10
C SER A 187 5.92 9.69 8.09
N ARG A 188 7.25 9.74 8.23
CA ARG A 188 8.18 8.95 7.44
C ARG A 188 9.20 8.30 8.36
N GLU A 189 9.37 7.00 8.16
CA GLU A 189 10.29 6.16 8.91
C GLU A 189 11.20 5.38 7.96
N SER A 190 12.30 4.83 8.50
CA SER A 190 13.16 3.92 7.72
C SER A 190 12.41 2.64 7.40
N LEU A 191 12.47 2.20 6.14
CA LEU A 191 12.06 0.87 5.74
C LEU A 191 13.31 0.01 5.58
N GLU A 192 13.38 -1.08 6.32
CA GLU A 192 14.53 -1.99 6.31
C GLU A 192 14.10 -3.41 5.95
N PHE A 193 14.81 -3.99 4.99
CA PHE A 193 14.77 -5.41 4.64
C PHE A 193 16.07 -5.74 3.88
N ILE A 194 16.38 -7.02 3.74
CA ILE A 194 17.57 -7.45 3.01
C ILE A 194 17.28 -7.35 1.50
N ALA A 195 17.68 -6.22 0.90
CA ALA A 195 17.47 -5.97 -0.52
C ALA A 195 18.25 -6.97 -1.38
N GLN A 196 17.60 -7.56 -2.38
CA GLN A 196 18.24 -8.45 -3.34
C GLN A 196 17.75 -8.14 -4.75
N ALA A 197 18.68 -8.16 -5.72
CA ALA A 197 18.34 -8.02 -7.13
C ALA A 197 17.43 -9.16 -7.62
N LYS A 198 16.82 -8.98 -8.80
CA LYS A 198 16.11 -10.09 -9.46
C LYS A 198 17.11 -11.22 -9.67
N ARG A 199 16.85 -12.42 -9.15
CA ARG A 199 17.63 -13.58 -9.60
C ARG A 199 17.43 -13.68 -11.11
N GLY A 200 18.48 -13.49 -11.90
CA GLY A 200 18.43 -13.83 -13.32
C GLY A 200 17.97 -15.27 -13.45
N LYS A 201 17.28 -15.61 -14.56
CA LYS A 201 17.30 -17.02 -14.97
C LYS A 201 18.80 -17.37 -15.09
N ALA A 202 19.22 -18.46 -14.45
CA ALA A 202 20.47 -19.08 -14.87
C ALA A 202 20.35 -19.33 -16.39
N PRO A 203 21.43 -19.12 -17.17
CA PRO A 203 21.41 -19.37 -18.61
C PRO A 203 20.86 -20.77 -18.93
#